data_AF-A0A136KE90-F1
#
_entry.id   AF-A0A136KE90-F1
#
_cell.length_a   1.000
_cell.length_b   1.000
_cell.length_c   1.000
_cell.angle_alpha   90.00
_cell.angle_beta   90.00
_cell.angle_gamma   90.00
#
_symmetry.space_group_name_H-M   'P 1'
#
loop_
_entity.id
_entity.type
_entity.pdbx_description
1 polymer ?
#
loop_
_entity_poly.entity_id
_entity_poly.type
_entity_poly.pdbx_seq_one_letter_code
_entity_poly.pdbx_strand_id
1 'polypeptide(L)'
;MVVITKQTPVESRINRVAGQVEGIRRMVHAGRSPEDIAQQILAAREALTKVGLHVIKEGMIKTPEFKKKSLIILLEKLFKL
;
A
#
# COMPACT_ATOMS: atom_id res chain seq x y z
N MET A 1 -15.71 18.07 20.14
CA MET A 1 -15.74 16.60 20.15
C MET A 1 -14.86 16.10 19.02
N VAL A 2 -13.61 15.75 19.28
CA VAL A 2 -12.76 15.08 18.28
C VAL A 2 -12.87 13.60 18.58
N VAL A 3 -13.64 12.88 17.76
CA VAL A 3 -13.70 11.43 17.83
C VAL A 3 -12.33 10.95 17.34
N ILE A 4 -11.42 10.60 18.25
CA ILE A 4 -10.20 9.86 17.90
C ILE A 4 -10.68 8.45 17.58
N THR A 5 -11.18 8.25 16.36
CA THR A 5 -11.48 6.93 15.84
C THR A 5 -10.15 6.18 15.78
N LYS A 6 -10.05 5.11 16.55
CA LYS A 6 -8.90 4.21 16.61
C LYS A 6 -8.50 3.81 15.18
N GLN A 7 -7.50 4.48 14.60
CA GLN A 7 -7.06 4.21 13.23
C GLN A 7 -6.66 2.74 13.15
N THR A 8 -7.19 2.03 12.15
CA THR A 8 -6.80 0.65 11.95
C THR A 8 -5.34 0.60 11.52
N PRO A 9 -4.59 -0.47 11.85
CA PRO A 9 -3.21 -0.61 11.39
C PRO A 9 -3.05 -0.47 9.86
N VAL A 10 -4.06 -0.91 9.10
CA VAL A 10 -4.14 -0.76 7.65
C VAL A 10 -4.28 0.71 7.24
N GLU A 11 -5.19 1.45 7.87
CA GLU A 11 -5.40 2.88 7.60
C GLU A 11 -4.13 3.72 7.84
N SER A 12 -3.40 3.45 8.93
CA SER A 12 -2.13 4.14 9.20
C SER A 12 -1.09 3.94 8.08
N ARG A 13 -1.10 2.77 7.43
CA ARG A 13 -0.16 2.43 6.35
C ARG A 13 -0.59 3.07 5.05
N ILE A 14 -1.89 3.10 4.77
CA ILE A 14 -2.46 3.83 3.63
C ILE A 14 -2.09 5.31 3.73
N ASN A 15 -2.27 5.94 4.90
CA ASN A 15 -1.91 7.33 5.13
C ASN A 15 -0.42 7.59 4.87
N ARG A 16 0.45 6.66 5.26
CA ARG A 16 1.88 6.74 4.96
C ARG A 16 2.16 6.67 3.45
N VAL A 17 1.53 5.74 2.72
CA VAL A 17 1.68 5.62 1.26
C VAL A 17 1.18 6.89 0.57
N ALA A 18 0.05 7.44 1.00
CA ALA A 18 -0.48 8.70 0.48
C ALA A 18 0.53 9.85 0.66
N GLY A 19 1.19 9.93 1.82
CA GLY A 19 2.27 10.88 2.07
C GLY A 19 3.49 10.69 1.16
N GLN A 20 3.83 9.45 0.79
CA GLN A 20 4.90 9.16 -0.16
C GLN A 20 4.54 9.62 -1.58
N VAL A 21 3.31 9.34 -2.04
CA VAL A 21 2.82 9.80 -3.36
C VAL A 21 2.85 11.32 -3.45
N GLU A 22 2.41 11.99 -2.40
CA GLU A 22 2.41 13.45 -2.31
C GLU A 22 3.85 14.01 -2.25
N GLY A 23 4.77 13.28 -1.60
CA GLY A 23 6.22 13.56 -1.66
C GLY A 23 6.80 13.46 -3.07
N ILE A 24 6.47 12.39 -3.80
CA ILE A 24 6.90 12.19 -5.20
C ILE A 24 6.40 13.34 -6.08
N ARG A 25 5.14 13.73 -5.94
CA ARG A 25 4.58 14.89 -6.66
C ARG A 25 5.40 16.16 -6.43
N ARG A 26 5.77 16.45 -5.18
CA ARG A 26 6.65 17.58 -4.85
C ARG A 26 8.05 17.45 -5.48
N MET A 27 8.62 16.25 -5.52
CA MET A 27 9.92 16.02 -6.16
C MET A 27 9.89 16.29 -7.66
N VAL A 28 8.82 15.88 -8.34
CA VAL A 28 8.59 16.19 -9.76
C VAL A 28 8.49 17.69 -9.98
N HIS A 29 7.68 18.40 -9.18
CA HIS A 29 7.56 19.86 -9.28
C HIS A 29 8.87 20.60 -8.97
N ALA A 30 9.70 20.05 -8.08
CA ALA A 30 11.01 20.61 -7.73
C ALA A 30 12.12 20.26 -8.73
N GLY A 31 11.82 19.51 -9.80
CA GLY A 31 12.81 19.12 -10.80
C GLY A 31 13.92 18.21 -10.25
N ARG A 32 13.59 17.33 -9.29
CA ARG A 32 14.53 16.31 -8.78
C ARG A 32 14.95 15.35 -9.91
N SER A 33 16.08 14.67 -9.71
CA SER A 33 16.60 13.73 -10.70
C SER A 33 15.62 12.56 -10.93
N PRO A 34 15.57 12.02 -12.15
CA PRO A 34 14.76 10.83 -12.45
C PRO A 34 15.08 9.64 -11.54
N GLU A 35 16.34 9.46 -11.17
CA GLU A 35 16.81 8.37 -10.30
C GLU A 35 16.23 8.51 -8.88
N ASP A 36 16.27 9.72 -8.32
CA ASP A 36 15.70 9.99 -6.99
C ASP A 36 14.19 9.77 -6.99
N ILE A 37 13.50 10.23 -8.03
CA ILE A 37 12.05 10.06 -8.19
C ILE A 37 11.71 8.57 -8.33
N ALA A 38 12.44 7.83 -9.18
CA ALA A 38 12.25 6.40 -9.37
C ALA A 38 12.46 5.62 -8.06
N GLN A 39 13.48 5.97 -7.27
CA GLN A 39 13.73 5.35 -5.97
C GLN A 39 12.57 5.56 -4.99
N GLN A 40 11.96 6.75 -4.97
CA GLN A 40 10.79 7.00 -4.13
C GLN A 40 9.53 6.29 -4.64
N ILE A 41 9.36 6.17 -5.96
CA ILE A 41 8.28 5.37 -6.55
C ILE A 41 8.43 3.89 -6.15
N LEU A 42 9.64 3.33 -6.21
CA LEU A 42 9.91 1.97 -5.75
C LEU A 42 9.57 1.80 -4.27
N ALA A 43 9.97 2.74 -3.41
CA ALA A 43 9.66 2.71 -1.99
C ALA A 43 8.13 2.81 -1.72
N ALA A 44 7.42 3.65 -2.46
CA ALA A 44 5.95 3.77 -2.36
C ALA A 44 5.25 2.49 -2.84
N ARG A 45 5.73 1.89 -3.94
CA ARG A 45 5.23 0.62 -4.46
C ARG A 45 5.38 -0.49 -3.43
N GLU A 46 6.57 -0.67 -2.85
CA GLU A 46 6.79 -1.68 -1.82
C GLU A 46 5.91 -1.49 -0.58
N ALA A 47 5.74 -0.23 -0.13
CA ALA A 47 4.87 0.09 0.98
C ALA A 47 3.42 -0.28 0.65
N LEU A 48 2.94 0.04 -0.55
CA LEU A 48 1.59 -0.31 -1.01
C LEU A 48 1.39 -1.83 -1.13
N THR A 49 2.37 -2.57 -1.64
CA THR A 49 2.33 -4.04 -1.65
C THR A 49 2.19 -4.61 -0.24
N LYS A 50 2.90 -4.05 0.75
CA LYS A 50 2.76 -4.46 2.16
C LYS A 50 1.37 -4.18 2.74
N VAL A 51 0.70 -3.10 2.30
CA VAL A 51 -0.71 -2.83 2.64
C VAL A 51 -1.61 -3.90 2.05
N GLY A 52 -1.48 -4.18 0.74
CA GLY A 52 -2.25 -5.23 0.07
C GLY A 52 -2.12 -6.59 0.76
N LEU A 53 -0.92 -6.94 1.22
CA LEU A 53 -0.68 -8.15 2.00
C LEU A 53 -1.43 -8.18 3.33
N HIS A 54 -1.44 -7.07 4.07
CA HIS A 54 -2.17 -7.01 5.34
C HIS A 54 -3.68 -7.18 5.11
N VAL A 55 -4.22 -6.48 4.11
CA VAL A 55 -5.64 -6.57 3.76
C VAL A 55 -6.03 -8.00 3.37
N ILE A 56 -5.23 -8.66 2.52
CA ILE A 56 -5.49 -10.04 2.11
C ILE A 56 -5.37 -11.01 3.30
N LYS A 57 -4.34 -10.86 4.14
CA LYS A 57 -4.17 -11.71 5.34
C LYS A 57 -5.35 -11.58 6.30
N GLU A 58 -5.79 -10.36 6.59
CA GLU A 58 -6.96 -10.12 7.43
C GLU A 58 -8.23 -10.72 6.81
N GLY A 59 -8.37 -10.65 5.48
CA GLY A 59 -9.46 -11.29 4.74
C GLY A 59 -9.40 -12.82 4.77
N MET A 60 -8.22 -13.42 4.62
CA MET A 60 -8.03 -14.88 4.62
C MET A 60 -8.39 -15.53 5.96
N ILE A 61 -8.14 -14.85 7.09
CA ILE A 61 -8.51 -15.34 8.43
C ILE A 61 -10.03 -15.41 8.59
N LYS A 62 -10.78 -14.55 7.90
CA LYS A 62 -12.24 -14.38 8.08
C LYS A 62 -13.08 -15.05 6.97
N THR A 63 -12.43 -15.73 6.02
CA THR A 63 -13.07 -16.16 4.76
C THR A 63 -13.08 -17.69 4.59
N PRO A 64 -14.21 -18.30 4.15
CA PRO A 64 -14.28 -19.73 3.85
C PRO A 64 -13.29 -20.21 2.77
N GLU A 65 -12.87 -21.48 2.84
CA GLU A 65 -11.87 -22.13 1.98
C GLU A 65 -12.01 -21.81 0.48
N PHE A 66 -13.25 -21.85 -0.05
CA PHE A 66 -13.53 -21.68 -1.48
C PHE A 66 -13.23 -20.27 -2.01
N LYS A 67 -13.26 -19.24 -1.15
CA LYS A 67 -12.88 -17.86 -1.51
C LYS A 67 -11.38 -17.59 -1.31
N LYS A 68 -10.61 -18.52 -0.73
CA LYS A 68 -9.15 -18.38 -0.61
C LYS A 68 -8.45 -18.45 -1.97
N LYS A 69 -9.00 -19.21 -2.94
CA LYS A 69 -8.42 -19.35 -4.29
C LYS A 69 -8.35 -18.02 -5.06
N SER A 70 -9.38 -17.19 -4.98
CA SER A 70 -9.38 -15.86 -5.61
C SER A 70 -8.44 -14.87 -4.91
N LEU A 71 -8.31 -14.96 -3.58
CA LEU A 71 -7.35 -14.18 -2.80
C LEU A 71 -5.89 -14.53 -3.15
N ILE A 72 -5.59 -15.79 -3.42
CA ILE A 72 -4.25 -16.23 -3.88
C ILE A 72 -3.93 -15.65 -5.27
N ILE A 73 -4.89 -15.64 -6.20
CA ILE A 73 -4.69 -15.02 -7.52
C ILE A 73 -4.43 -13.51 -7.41
N LEU A 74 -5.14 -12.81 -6.52
CA LEU A 74 -4.91 -11.39 -6.24
C LEU A 74 -3.53 -11.14 -5.62
N LEU A 75 -3.09 -12.05 -4.75
CA LEU A 75 -1.76 -12.01 -4.15
C LEU A 75 -0.66 -12.11 -5.21
N GLU A 76 -0.75 -13.07 -6.13
CA GLU A 76 0.21 -13.21 -7.23
C GLU A 76 0.27 -11.95 -8.11
N LYS A 77 -0.88 -11.32 -8.40
CA LYS A 77 -0.94 -10.08 -9.15
C LYS A 77 -0.32 -8.88 -8.42
N LEU A 78 -0.37 -8.85 -7.08
CA LEU A 78 0.26 -7.81 -6.28
C LEU A 78 1.81 -7.91 -6.26
N PHE A 79 2.33 -9.12 -6.45
CA PHE A 79 3.78 -9.38 -6.45
C PHE A 79 4.41 -9.39 -7.83
N LYS A 80 3.65 -9.71 -8.87
CA LYS A 80 4.13 -9.65 -10.26
C LYS A 80 4.40 -8.20 -10.66
N LEU A 81 5.68 -7.91 -10.89
CA LEU A 81 6.12 -7.01 -11.95
C LEU A 81 5.91 -7.74 -13.27
#